data_AF-A0A016RSE0-F1
#
_entry.id   AF-A0A016RSE0-F1
#
_cell.length_a   1.000
_cell.length_b   1.000
_cell.length_c   1.000
_cell.angle_alpha   90.00
_cell.angle_beta   90.00
_cell.angle_gamma   90.00
#
_symmetry.space_group_name_H-M   'P 1'
#
loop_
_entity.id
_entity.type
_entity.pdbx_description
1 polymer ?
#
loop_
_entity_poly.entity_id
_entity_poly.type
_entity_poly.pdbx_seq_one_letter_code
_entity_poly.pdbx_strand_id
1 'polypeptide(L)'
;MTPYGTRELLPKTITQMAITKLNEGRDKFHRTNCLIFFSARNSSSGLITLNPTKNVNLKVVVAVSLRGIDLSGMIVAPKGVAVNASLGFTEEDLNAIVRSVLSAF
;
A
#
# COMPACT_ATOMS: atom_id res chain seq x y z
N MET A 1 -2.42 -26.74 -33.30
CA MET A 1 -3.23 -26.48 -32.09
C MET A 1 -2.47 -26.98 -30.87
N THR A 2 -1.89 -26.06 -30.11
CA THR A 2 -1.50 -26.26 -28.70
C THR A 2 -1.91 -24.97 -27.97
N PRO A 3 -2.87 -25.01 -27.01
CA PRO A 3 -3.40 -23.81 -26.39
C PRO A 3 -2.77 -23.64 -25.02
N TYR A 4 -1.54 -23.13 -24.94
CA TYR A 4 -1.02 -22.62 -23.68
C TYR A 4 -0.22 -21.35 -23.97
N GLY A 5 -0.97 -20.24 -23.99
CA GLY A 5 -0.37 -18.92 -23.91
C GLY A 5 0.49 -18.86 -22.66
N THR A 6 1.78 -18.73 -22.87
CA THR A 6 2.68 -18.19 -21.87
C THR A 6 2.12 -16.83 -21.48
N ARG A 7 1.46 -16.77 -20.32
CA ARG A 7 1.26 -15.49 -19.61
C ARG A 7 2.64 -14.92 -19.42
N GLU A 8 3.02 -14.04 -20.32
CA GLU A 8 4.21 -13.21 -20.21
C GLU A 8 4.13 -12.52 -18.85
N LEU A 9 4.94 -12.99 -17.91
CA LEU A 9 5.13 -12.32 -16.62
C LEU A 9 5.76 -10.99 -16.97
N LEU A 10 4.92 -9.95 -17.13
CA LEU A 10 5.38 -8.57 -17.19
C LEU A 10 6.43 -8.40 -16.08
N PRO A 11 7.62 -7.83 -16.38
CA PRO A 11 8.67 -7.71 -15.38
C PRO A 11 8.10 -6.98 -14.16
N LYS A 12 8.02 -7.69 -13.03
CA LYS A 12 7.50 -7.11 -11.79
C LYS A 12 8.44 -5.98 -11.38
N THR A 13 7.90 -4.77 -11.29
CA THR A 13 8.65 -3.62 -10.77
C THR A 13 9.08 -3.89 -9.32
N ILE A 14 10.14 -3.22 -8.85
CA ILE A 14 10.59 -3.29 -7.45
C ILE A 14 9.43 -2.99 -6.48
N THR A 15 8.57 -2.03 -6.82
CA THR A 15 7.37 -1.71 -6.03
C THR A 15 6.39 -2.89 -5.96
N GLN A 16 6.09 -3.54 -7.09
CA GLN A 16 5.20 -4.70 -7.11
C GLN A 16 5.79 -5.88 -6.32
N MET A 17 7.11 -6.07 -6.38
CA MET A 17 7.79 -7.08 -5.57
C MET A 17 7.67 -6.77 -4.08
N ALA A 18 7.90 -5.53 -3.67
CA ALA A 18 7.74 -5.09 -2.28
C ALA A 18 6.30 -5.29 -1.78
N ILE A 19 5.29 -4.85 -2.54
CA ILE A 19 3.88 -5.05 -2.17
C ILE A 19 3.53 -6.54 -2.10
N THR A 20 4.04 -7.36 -3.02
CA THR A 20 3.86 -8.82 -2.98
C THR A 20 4.38 -9.37 -1.64
N LYS A 21 5.59 -8.99 -1.24
CA LYS A 21 6.20 -9.45 0.02
C LYS A 21 5.47 -8.95 1.26
N LEU A 22 4.99 -7.70 1.26
CA LEU A 22 4.16 -7.17 2.34
C LEU A 22 2.85 -7.96 2.48
N ASN A 23 2.20 -8.30 1.37
CA ASN A 23 0.97 -9.09 1.38
C ASN A 23 1.19 -10.54 1.86
N GLU A 24 2.36 -11.11 1.60
CA GLU A 24 2.77 -12.44 2.06
C GLU A 24 3.26 -12.45 3.53
N GLY A 25 3.51 -11.27 4.10
CA GLY A 25 4.03 -11.10 5.45
C GLY A 25 3.13 -11.74 6.51
N ARG A 26 3.76 -12.21 7.59
CA ARG A 26 3.07 -12.80 8.75
C ARG A 26 3.57 -12.15 10.03
N ASP A 27 2.68 -12.02 10.99
CA ASP A 27 2.99 -11.52 12.33
C ASP A 27 2.47 -12.51 13.36
N LYS A 28 3.24 -13.59 13.56
CA LYS A 28 2.85 -14.72 14.42
C LYS A 28 2.53 -14.30 15.85
N PHE A 29 3.15 -13.23 16.32
CA PHE A 29 3.00 -12.75 17.70
C PHE A 29 2.12 -11.51 17.80
N HIS A 30 1.46 -11.09 16.71
CA HIS A 30 0.55 -9.95 16.66
C HIS A 30 1.13 -8.67 17.27
N ARG A 31 2.42 -8.41 17.00
CA ARG A 31 3.15 -7.24 17.53
C ARG A 31 2.96 -5.98 16.70
N THR A 32 2.33 -6.09 15.53
CA THR A 32 2.14 -5.01 14.57
C THR A 32 0.67 -4.60 14.52
N ASN A 33 0.39 -3.32 14.76
CA ASN A 33 -0.96 -2.76 14.66
C ASN A 33 -1.18 -1.96 13.38
N CYS A 34 -0.13 -1.41 12.78
CA CYS A 34 -0.19 -0.51 11.64
C CYS A 34 0.88 -0.86 10.60
N LEU A 35 0.54 -0.78 9.31
CA LEU A 35 1.51 -0.72 8.22
C LEU A 35 1.41 0.64 7.52
N ILE A 36 2.54 1.31 7.33
CA ILE A 36 2.62 2.55 6.57
C ILE A 36 3.46 2.31 5.31
N PHE A 37 2.90 2.58 4.14
CA PHE A 37 3.56 2.41 2.84
C PHE A 37 3.72 3.76 2.14
N PHE A 38 4.96 4.21 1.98
CA PHE A 38 5.27 5.45 1.26
C PHE A 38 5.62 5.16 -0.19
N SER A 39 5.05 5.94 -1.12
CA SER A 39 5.29 5.82 -2.55
C SER A 39 5.58 7.18 -3.18
N ALA A 40 6.73 7.29 -3.85
CA ALA A 40 7.12 8.47 -4.63
C ALA A 40 6.96 8.23 -6.15
N ARG A 41 5.96 7.45 -6.56
CA ARG A 41 5.72 7.14 -7.98
C ARG A 41 5.06 8.31 -8.70
N ASN A 42 5.36 8.43 -9.99
CA ASN A 42 4.71 9.40 -10.89
C ASN A 42 3.41 8.88 -11.51
N SER A 43 3.07 7.61 -11.29
CA SER A 43 1.87 6.99 -11.86
C SER A 43 1.35 5.86 -10.98
N SER A 44 0.03 5.74 -10.91
CA SER A 44 -0.70 4.63 -10.30
C SER A 44 -0.76 3.38 -11.18
N SER A 45 -0.34 3.48 -12.46
CA SER A 45 -0.37 2.36 -13.40
C SER A 45 0.48 1.19 -12.91
N GLY A 46 -0.07 -0.02 -12.98
CA GLY A 46 0.59 -1.25 -12.55
C GLY A 46 0.77 -1.38 -11.04
N LEU A 47 0.16 -0.52 -10.22
CA LEU A 47 0.06 -0.80 -8.78
C LEU A 47 -0.84 -2.02 -8.56
N ILE A 48 -0.37 -2.93 -7.72
CA ILE A 48 -1.15 -4.07 -7.26
C ILE A 48 -1.73 -3.74 -5.89
N THR A 49 -2.81 -4.42 -5.52
CA THR A 49 -3.46 -4.24 -4.22
C THR A 49 -2.49 -4.54 -3.07
N LEU A 50 -2.38 -3.61 -2.11
CA LEU A 50 -1.73 -3.78 -0.82
C LEU A 50 -2.77 -4.27 0.19
N ASN A 51 -2.73 -5.56 0.51
CA ASN A 51 -3.61 -6.20 1.47
C ASN A 51 -2.84 -7.19 2.37
N PRO A 52 -1.98 -6.69 3.27
CA PRO A 52 -1.35 -7.50 4.33
C PRO A 52 -2.37 -8.02 5.36
N THR A 53 -3.58 -7.42 5.43
CA THR A 53 -4.59 -7.79 6.44
C THR A 53 -5.14 -9.21 6.26
N LYS A 54 -4.88 -9.86 5.12
CA LYS A 54 -5.19 -11.28 4.89
C LYS A 54 -4.43 -12.22 5.82
N ASN A 55 -3.19 -11.85 6.19
CA ASN A 55 -2.27 -12.71 6.93
C ASN A 55 -1.82 -12.11 8.27
N VAL A 56 -2.09 -10.81 8.48
CA VAL A 56 -1.69 -10.04 9.65
C VAL A 56 -2.90 -9.32 10.23
N ASN A 57 -3.09 -9.37 11.55
CA ASN A 57 -4.18 -8.65 12.20
C ASN A 57 -3.84 -7.16 12.43
N LEU A 58 -3.61 -6.42 11.34
CA LEU A 58 -3.44 -4.97 11.41
C LEU A 58 -4.79 -4.31 11.73
N LYS A 59 -4.74 -3.22 12.51
CA LYS A 59 -5.85 -2.30 12.72
C LYS A 59 -5.99 -1.34 11.53
N VAL A 60 -4.88 -0.84 11.01
CA VAL A 60 -4.87 0.06 9.84
C VAL A 60 -3.72 -0.23 8.87
N VAL A 61 -3.94 0.07 7.59
CA VAL A 61 -2.92 0.13 6.54
C VAL A 61 -3.00 1.51 5.89
N VAL A 62 -1.94 2.30 6.01
CA VAL A 62 -1.89 3.65 5.46
C VAL A 62 -0.97 3.65 4.24
N ALA A 63 -1.47 4.00 3.06
CA ALA A 63 -0.64 4.26 1.88
C ALA A 63 -0.53 5.76 1.66
N VAL A 64 0.70 6.26 1.61
CA VAL A 64 1.02 7.67 1.47
C VAL A 64 1.67 7.90 0.12
N SER A 65 1.05 8.74 -0.69
CA SER A 65 1.64 9.26 -1.92
C SER A 65 2.48 10.48 -1.61
N LEU A 66 3.74 10.50 -2.01
CA LEU A 66 4.65 11.65 -1.86
C LEU A 66 4.70 12.54 -3.11
N ARG A 67 3.90 12.22 -4.14
CA ARG A 67 3.90 12.92 -5.44
C ARG A 67 2.51 13.26 -5.96
N GLY A 68 1.51 13.38 -5.08
CA GLY A 68 0.18 13.79 -5.52
C GLY A 68 -0.62 12.70 -6.27
N ILE A 69 -0.10 11.47 -6.43
CA ILE A 69 -0.81 10.39 -7.12
C ILE A 69 -1.89 9.75 -6.22
N ASP A 70 -3.03 9.40 -6.81
CA ASP A 70 -4.06 8.65 -6.10
C ASP A 70 -3.67 7.17 -5.91
N LEU A 71 -3.64 6.74 -4.64
CA LEU A 71 -3.35 5.37 -4.22
C LEU A 71 -4.61 4.64 -3.73
N SER A 72 -5.80 5.24 -3.80
CA SER A 72 -7.05 4.64 -3.33
C SER A 72 -7.30 3.25 -3.94
N GLY A 73 -7.03 3.09 -5.24
CA GLY A 73 -7.21 1.83 -5.97
C GLY A 73 -6.30 0.66 -5.53
N MET A 74 -5.23 0.92 -4.76
CA MET A 74 -4.40 -0.15 -4.21
C MET A 74 -4.79 -0.56 -2.78
N ILE A 75 -5.77 0.10 -2.16
CA ILE A 75 -6.10 -0.06 -0.74
C ILE A 75 -7.44 -0.77 -0.55
N VAL A 76 -7.57 -1.52 0.54
CA VAL A 76 -8.76 -2.34 0.86
C VAL A 76 -9.44 -1.80 2.12
N ALA A 77 -10.69 -1.37 1.98
CA ALA A 77 -11.55 -0.97 3.10
C ALA A 77 -11.94 -2.17 3.99
N PRO A 78 -12.29 -1.97 5.27
CA PRO A 78 -12.35 -0.69 5.99
C PRO A 78 -11.02 -0.27 6.65
N LYS A 79 -10.03 -1.17 6.69
CA LYS A 79 -8.77 -0.96 7.42
C LYS A 79 -7.75 -0.14 6.63
N GLY A 80 -7.98 0.04 5.34
CA GLY A 80 -7.08 0.73 4.45
C GLY A 80 -7.41 2.22 4.31
N VAL A 81 -6.39 3.07 4.39
CA VAL A 81 -6.47 4.51 4.17
C VAL A 81 -5.43 4.92 3.14
N ALA A 82 -5.84 5.68 2.12
CA ALA A 82 -4.93 6.32 1.18
C ALA A 82 -4.84 7.81 1.51
N VAL A 83 -3.61 8.32 1.68
CA VAL A 83 -3.33 9.75 1.91
C VAL A 83 -2.52 10.26 0.73
N ASN A 84 -3.03 11.31 0.10
CA ASN A 84 -2.37 11.95 -1.02
C ASN A 84 -1.63 13.20 -0.53
N ALA A 85 -0.33 13.07 -0.22
CA ALA A 85 0.45 14.23 0.20
C ALA A 85 0.86 15.07 -1.02
N SER A 86 0.80 16.38 -0.86
CA SER A 86 1.28 17.32 -1.85
C SER A 86 2.80 17.22 -2.03
N LEU A 87 3.32 17.70 -3.16
CA LEU A 87 4.77 17.75 -3.41
C LEU A 87 5.52 18.61 -2.39
N GLY A 88 4.85 19.60 -1.78
CA GLY A 88 5.39 20.45 -0.74
C GLY A 88 5.33 19.84 0.67
N PHE A 89 4.63 18.71 0.83
CA PHE A 89 4.46 17.97 2.08
C PHE A 89 4.12 18.91 3.26
N THR A 90 2.94 19.50 3.19
CA THR A 90 2.54 20.57 4.12
C THR A 90 2.22 20.04 5.51
N GLU A 91 1.99 20.95 6.46
CA GLU A 91 1.56 20.57 7.82
C GLU A 91 0.20 19.84 7.79
N GLU A 92 -0.69 20.21 6.86
CA GLU A 92 -1.95 19.51 6.64
C GLU A 92 -1.74 18.07 6.16
N ASP A 93 -0.80 17.84 5.24
CA ASP A 93 -0.42 16.50 4.77
C ASP A 93 0.11 15.65 5.93
N LEU A 94 1.01 16.22 6.73
CA LEU A 94 1.55 15.60 7.94
C LEU A 94 0.44 15.22 8.93
N ASN A 95 -0.46 16.16 9.21
CA ASN A 95 -1.58 15.95 10.12
C ASN A 95 -2.53 14.85 9.61
N ALA A 96 -2.80 14.79 8.31
CA ALA A 96 -3.61 13.73 7.71
C ALA A 96 -2.97 12.34 7.87
N ILE A 97 -1.65 12.24 7.65
CA ILE A 97 -0.90 10.99 7.86
C ILE A 97 -0.94 10.58 9.34
N VAL A 98 -0.59 11.49 10.25
CA VAL A 98 -0.56 11.22 11.69
C VAL A 98 -1.93 10.79 12.21
N ARG A 99 -3.01 11.48 11.81
CA ARG A 99 -4.39 11.09 12.18
C ARG A 99 -4.74 9.68 11.68
N SER A 100 -4.32 9.34 10.45
CA SER A 100 -4.53 8.00 9.90
C SER A 100 -3.79 6.92 10.70
N VAL A 101 -2.55 7.20 11.11
CA VAL A 101 -1.75 6.30 11.94
C VAL A 101 -2.33 6.16 13.35
N LEU A 102 -2.78 7.26 13.96
CA LEU A 102 -3.37 7.25 15.30
C LEU A 102 -4.67 6.45 15.37
N SER A 103 -5.39 6.27 14.25
CA SER A 103 -6.55 5.36 14.20
C SER A 103 -6.19 3.88 14.47
N ALA A 104 -4.90 3.53 14.43
CA ALA A 104 -4.39 2.19 14.74
C ALA A 104 -4.24 1.91 16.25
N PHE A 105 -4.50 2.88 17.13
CA PHE A 105 -4.30 2.74 18.57
C PHE A 105 -5.66 2.77 19.26
#